data_AF-A0A0Q7W9X7-F1
#
_entry.id   AF-A0A0Q7W9X7-F1
#
_cell.length_a   1.000
_cell.length_b   1.000
_cell.length_c   1.000
_cell.angle_alpha   90.00
_cell.angle_beta   90.00
_cell.angle_gamma   90.00
#
_symmetry.space_group_name_H-M   'P 1'
#
loop_
_entity.id
_entity.type
_entity.pdbx_description
1 polymer ?
#
loop_
_entity_poly.entity_id
_entity_poly.type
_entity_poly.pdbx_seq_one_letter_code
_entity_poly.pdbx_strand_id
1 'polypeptide(L)' 'MRKPVRLGIAGPVGSGKTTLLIQLCREMGKRYSMAVITNDIFTQEDAEIVARSGAIDLERIVGVETGGCPDLPH' A
#
# COMPACT_ATOMS: atom_id res chain seq x y z
N MET A 1 1.59 3.31 24.53
CA MET A 1 1.96 2.82 23.18
C MET A 1 2.49 3.98 22.34
N ARG A 2 3.65 3.84 21.71
CA ARG A 2 4.18 4.85 20.78
C ARG A 2 3.46 4.69 19.43
N LYS A 3 3.01 5.80 18.83
CA LYS A 3 2.35 5.75 17.52
C LYS A 3 3.35 5.26 16.46
N PRO A 4 2.93 4.40 15.51
CA PRO A 4 3.81 3.98 14.41
C PRO A 4 4.20 5.18 13.55
N VAL A 5 5.40 5.10 12.96
CA VAL A 5 5.82 6.04 11.92
C VAL A 5 4.97 5.78 10.68
N ARG A 6 4.42 6.83 10.09
CA ARG A 6 3.59 6.78 8.88
C ARG A 6 4.40 7.36 7.73
N LEU A 7 4.57 6.59 6.66
CA LEU A 7 5.31 7.00 5.46
C LEU A 7 4.36 6.95 4.26
N GLY A 8 4.08 8.10 3.66
CA GLY A 8 3.32 8.18 2.41
C GLY A 8 4.24 8.10 1.20
N ILE A 9 3.90 7.26 0.21
CA ILE A 9 4.61 7.17 -1.06
C ILE A 9 3.67 7.70 -2.16
N ALA A 10 4.03 8.84 -2.75
CA ALA A 10 3.26 9.51 -3.78
C ALA A 10 4.12 9.78 -5.02
N GLY A 11 3.48 9.89 -6.18
CA GLY A 11 4.15 10.10 -7.47
C GLY A 11 3.27 9.74 -8.67
N PRO A 12 3.66 10.12 -9.89
CA PRO A 12 2.88 9.91 -11.11
C PRO A 12 2.53 8.43 -11.35
N VAL A 13 1.50 8.19 -12.17
CA VAL A 13 1.18 6.84 -12.65
C VAL A 13 2.40 6.27 -13.40
N GLY A 14 2.75 5.01 -13.14
CA GLY A 14 3.92 4.37 -13.74
C GLY A 14 5.29 4.71 -13.11
N SER A 15 5.37 5.57 -12.09
CA SER A 15 6.65 5.95 -11.47
C SER A 15 7.30 4.89 -10.57
N GLY A 16 6.73 3.67 -10.52
CA GLY A 16 7.28 2.56 -9.73
C GLY A 16 7.00 2.60 -8.23
N LYS A 17 5.96 3.32 -7.76
CA LYS A 17 5.60 3.42 -6.33
C LYS A 17 5.39 2.06 -5.67
N THR A 18 4.61 1.19 -6.31
CA THR A 18 4.31 -0.16 -5.82
C THR A 18 5.57 -1.02 -5.75
N THR A 19 6.46 -0.90 -6.75
CA THR A 19 7.78 -1.55 -6.75
C THR A 19 8.66 -1.07 -5.58
N LEU A 20 8.72 0.23 -5.33
CA LEU A 20 9.45 0.80 -4.20
C LEU A 20 8.90 0.26 -2.87
N LEU A 21 7.57 0.23 -2.73
CA LEU A 21 6.90 -0.26 -1.53
C LEU A 21 7.24 -1.74 -1.27
N ILE A 22 7.24 -2.59 -2.30
CA ILE A 22 7.66 -4.00 -2.20
C ILE A 22 9.11 -4.14 -1.72
N GLN A 23 10.03 -3.35 -2.28
CA GLN A 23 11.45 -3.40 -1.88
C GLN A 23 11.65 -2.93 -0.43
N LEU A 24 10.93 -1.88 -0.01
CA LEU A 24 10.94 -1.43 1.37
C LEU A 24 10.44 -2.53 2.32
N CYS A 25 9.34 -3.22 1.98
CA CYS A 25 8.84 -4.34 2.77
C CYS A 25 9.89 -5.46 2.91
N ARG A 26 10.56 -5.84 1.81
CA ARG A 26 11.59 -6.90 1.83
C ARG A 26 12.80 -6.55 2.69
N GLU A 27 13.26 -5.31 2.63
CA GLU A 27 14.47 -4.90 3.36
C GLU A 27 14.17 -4.51 4.81
N MET A 28 13.08 -3.79 5.05
CA MET A 28 12.73 -3.26 6.37
C MET A 28 11.88 -4.22 7.20
N GLY A 29 11.05 -5.06 6.57
CA GLY A 29 10.18 -6.01 7.27
C GLY A 29 10.94 -7.05 8.09
N LYS A 30 12.23 -7.26 7.77
CA LYS A 30 13.16 -8.09 8.55
C LYS A 30 13.50 -7.50 9.93
N ARG A 31 13.38 -6.18 10.10
CA ARG A 31 13.84 -5.43 11.29
C ARG A 31 12.72 -4.69 12.00
N TYR A 32 11.66 -4.34 11.29
CA TYR A 32 10.57 -3.51 11.78
C TYR A 32 9.23 -4.21 11.60
N SER A 33 8.36 -4.12 12.60
CA SER A 33 6.96 -4.49 12.43
C SER A 33 6.27 -3.43 11.58
N MET A 34 5.79 -3.81 10.41
CA MET A 34 5.18 -2.89 9.45
C MET A 34 3.87 -3.45 8.89
N ALA A 35 3.13 -2.57 8.23
CA ALA A 35 1.93 -2.86 7.48
C ALA A 35 1.87 -1.92 6.27
N VAL A 36 1.18 -2.36 5.22
CA VAL A 36 0.99 -1.64 3.98
C VAL A 36 -0.46 -1.21 3.88
N ILE A 37 -0.67 0.06 3.60
CA ILE A 37 -1.98 0.59 3.22
C ILE A 37 -1.83 1.11 1.79
N THR A 38 -2.50 0.49 0.83
CA THR A 38 -2.58 0.99 -0.54
C THR A 38 -3.86 1.79 -0.68
N ASN A 39 -3.77 2.92 -1.36
CA ASN A 39 -4.94 3.72 -1.74
C ASN A 39 -5.03 3.70 -3.26
N ASP A 40 -6.06 3.07 -3.78
CA ASP A 40 -6.35 3.06 -5.21
C ASP A 40 -7.84 3.39 -5.40
N ILE A 41 -8.09 4.24 -6.40
CA ILE A 41 -9.36 4.94 -6.61
C ILE A 41 -10.35 4.02 -7.35
N PHE A 42 -9.86 3.02 -8.08
CA PHE A 42 -10.68 2.23 -9.01
C PHE A 42 -10.61 0.71 -8.80
N THR A 43 -9.51 0.17 -8.28
CA THR A 43 -9.33 -1.29 -8.14
C THR A 43 -8.47 -1.62 -6.92
N GLN A 44 -8.51 -2.88 -6.46
CA GLN A 44 -7.59 -3.37 -5.40
C GLN A 44 -6.24 -3.84 -5.96
N GLU A 45 -5.90 -3.42 -7.19
CA GLU A 45 -4.78 -3.99 -7.95
C GLU A 45 -3.43 -3.79 -7.24
N ASP A 46 -3.20 -2.61 -6.67
CA ASP A 46 -1.97 -2.34 -5.91
C ASP A 46 -1.86 -3.26 -4.66
N ALA A 47 -2.96 -3.51 -3.95
CA ALA A 47 -2.97 -4.42 -2.79
C ALA A 47 -2.64 -5.85 -3.24
N GLU A 48 -3.22 -6.30 -4.34
CA GLU A 48 -2.98 -7.63 -4.91
C GLU A 48 -1.55 -7.78 -5.42
N ILE A 49 -0.97 -6.77 -6.06
CA ILE A 49 0.42 -6.79 -6.52
C ILE A 49 1.36 -6.96 -5.32
N VAL A 50 1.11 -6.24 -4.23
CA VAL A 50 1.90 -6.38 -2.99
C VAL A 50 1.70 -7.78 -2.39
N ALA A 51 0.47 -8.28 -2.33
CA ALA A 51 0.17 -9.62 -1.83
C ALA A 51 0.89 -10.72 -2.64
N ARG A 52 0.78 -10.67 -3.97
CA ARG A 52 1.44 -11.61 -4.89
C ARG A 52 2.97 -11.55 -4.82
N SER A 53 3.54 -10.42 -4.39
CA SER A 53 5.00 -10.25 -4.28
C SER A 53 5.64 -11.06 -3.15
N GLY A 54 4.83 -11.53 -2.18
CA GLY A 54 5.30 -12.23 -0.98
C GLY A 54 6.20 -11.40 -0.08
N ALA A 55 6.19 -10.07 -0.22
CA ALA A 55 7.08 -9.18 0.52
C ALA A 55 6.67 -8.94 1.98
N ILE A 56 5.41 -9.19 2.32
CA ILE A 56 4.84 -9.03 3.67
C ILE A 56 3.63 -9.97 3.82
N ASP A 57 3.32 -10.38 5.05
CA ASP A 57 2.15 -11.21 5.35
C ASP A 57 0.85 -10.56 4.86
N LEU A 58 -0.07 -11.37 4.33
CA LEU A 58 -1.35 -10.90 3.78
C LEU A 58 -2.19 -10.14 4.80
N GLU A 59 -2.16 -10.54 6.07
CA GLU A 59 -2.87 -9.87 7.17
C GLU A 59 -2.36 -8.45 7.46
N ARG A 60 -1.20 -8.07 6.89
CA ARG A 60 -0.55 -6.76 7.06
C ARG A 60 -0.77 -5.85 5.85
N ILE A 61 -1.60 -6.27 4.88
CA ILE A 61 -1.91 -5.50 3.68
C ILE A 61 -3.38 -5.07 3.76
N VAL A 62 -3.64 -3.78 3.63
CA VAL A 62 -5.00 -3.23 3.54
C VAL A 62 -5.10 -2.39 2.28
N GLY A 63 -6.02 -2.76 1.40
CA GLY A 63 -6.47 -1.90 0.31
C GLY A 63 -7.59 -1.00 0.81
N VAL A 64 -7.47 0.31 0.60
CA VAL A 64 -8.54 1.27 0.88
C VAL A 64 -9.01 1.84 -0.46
N GLU A 65 -10.29 1.61 -0.76
CA GLU A 65 -10.96 2.25 -1.89
C GLU A 65 -11.43 3.64 -1.44
N THR A 66 -10.69 4.68 -1.82
CA THR A 66 -11.26 6.03 -1.77
C THR A 66 -12.12 6.19 -3.01
N GLY A 67 -13.42 5.90 -2.89
CA GLY A 67 -14.40 6.06 -3.96
C GLY A 67 -14.16 7.38 -4.70
N GLY A 68 -14.11 7.31 -6.03
CA GLY A 68 -13.74 8.45 -6.86
C GLY A 68 -14.66 9.64 -6.64
N CYS A 69 -14.20 10.63 -5.87
CA CYS A 69 -14.89 11.88 -5.55
C CYS A 69 -16.28 11.72 -4.88
N PRO A 70 -16.59 12.41 -3.76
CA PRO A 70 -17.92 12.36 -3.13
C PRO A 70 -19.08 12.94 -3.98
N ASP A 71 -18.84 13.33 -5.23
CA ASP A 71 -19.79 14.04 -6.09
C ASP A 71 -20.45 13.18 -7.20
N LEU A 72 -20.20 11.86 -7.27
CA LEU A 72 -20.89 11.00 -8.25
C LEU A 72 -22.26 10.52 -7.71
N PRO A 73 -23.38 10.84 -8.38
CA PRO A 73 -24.72 10.54 -7.89
C PRO A 73 -25.03 9.05 -7.97
N HIS A 74 -25.68 8.55 -6.91
CA HIS A 74 -26.32 7.24 -6.85
C HIS A 74 -27.43 7.09 -7.90
#